data_AF-A0A669B6I4-F1
#
_entry.id   AF-A0A669B6I4-F1
#
_cell.length_a   1.000
_cell.length_b   1.000
_cell.length_c   1.000
_cell.angle_alpha   90.00
_cell.angle_beta   90.00
_cell.angle_gamma   90.00
#
_symmetry.space_group_name_H-M   'P 1'
#
loop_
_entity.id
_entity.type
_entity.pdbx_description
1 polymer ?
#
loop_
_entity_poly.entity_id
_entity_poly.type
_entity_poly.pdbx_seq_one_letter_code
_entity_poly.pdbx_strand_id
1 'polypeptide(L)'
;IQPFCCLHPAEQPKDKPFNDRFSSKASENSDSSSAFSSVSSVWSSSSSSPKKRKHKYKKKHSRAKKPKKEQKKLRQRVQTPNDIVQRYKSLLKTFPKMKTMTKAFQKHGLDRNTVVSTSSVGELAVAVPNVYQELLSNRSSGEMVLAFAKQCEAAIQGSDEVKNKIESMKATGTLLPIRRGKSV
;
A
#
# COMPACT_ATOMS: atom_id res chain seq x y z
N ILE A 1 30.93 47.56 -39.34
CA ILE A 1 31.37 46.22 -38.88
C ILE A 1 30.20 45.57 -38.16
N GLN A 2 29.62 44.56 -38.80
CA GLN A 2 28.78 43.46 -38.29
C GLN A 2 27.45 43.71 -37.54
N PRO A 3 26.50 42.74 -37.64
CA PRO A 3 25.07 43.02 -37.77
C PRO A 3 24.17 42.41 -36.66
N PHE A 4 22.88 42.71 -36.77
CA PHE A 4 21.74 42.07 -36.12
C PHE A 4 21.79 40.53 -36.15
N CYS A 5 21.45 39.90 -35.02
CA CYS A 5 20.97 38.52 -34.96
C CYS A 5 19.85 38.41 -33.91
N CYS A 6 18.62 38.22 -34.38
CA CYS A 6 17.54 37.60 -33.62
C CYS A 6 17.82 36.10 -33.50
N LEU A 7 17.44 35.45 -32.39
CA LEU A 7 16.75 34.13 -32.33
C LEU A 7 16.59 33.68 -30.85
N HIS A 8 15.34 33.58 -30.38
CA HIS A 8 14.89 32.67 -29.30
C HIS A 8 14.90 31.21 -29.79
N PRO A 9 14.56 30.18 -28.98
CA PRO A 9 14.85 29.90 -27.57
C PRO A 9 15.54 28.52 -27.38
N ALA A 10 16.11 28.25 -26.20
CA ALA A 10 16.73 26.95 -25.90
C ALA A 10 15.68 25.86 -25.60
N GLU A 11 15.69 24.82 -26.43
CA GLU A 11 14.94 23.58 -26.31
C GLU A 11 15.34 22.78 -25.05
N GLN A 12 14.33 22.21 -24.38
CA GLN A 12 14.45 21.22 -23.31
C GLN A 12 14.54 19.80 -23.92
N PRO A 13 15.49 18.94 -23.51
CA PRO A 13 15.53 17.57 -24.00
C PRO A 13 14.41 16.72 -23.37
N LYS A 14 13.56 16.18 -24.25
CA LYS A 14 12.59 15.10 -23.97
C LYS A 14 13.33 13.77 -23.92
N ASP A 15 13.18 13.02 -22.83
CA ASP A 15 13.49 11.59 -22.81
C ASP A 15 12.39 10.76 -22.12
N LYS A 16 11.57 10.16 -23.00
CA LYS A 16 11.06 8.78 -23.03
C LYS A 16 9.95 8.34 -22.03
N PRO A 17 8.78 7.92 -22.55
CA PRO A 17 7.79 7.15 -21.80
C PRO A 17 8.22 5.67 -21.68
N PHE A 18 8.15 5.13 -20.46
CA PHE A 18 8.25 3.70 -20.18
C PHE A 18 6.95 3.02 -20.63
N ASN A 19 6.99 2.41 -21.82
CA ASN A 19 5.92 1.60 -22.40
C ASN A 19 6.21 0.13 -22.07
N ASP A 20 5.52 -0.44 -21.09
CA ASP A 20 5.48 -1.89 -20.92
C ASP A 20 4.31 -2.44 -21.74
N ARG A 21 4.68 -2.96 -22.91
CA ARG A 21 3.79 -3.58 -23.88
C ARG A 21 3.40 -4.96 -23.38
N PHE A 22 2.17 -5.09 -22.90
CA PHE A 22 1.52 -6.38 -22.68
C PHE A 22 1.53 -7.17 -24.00
N SER A 23 2.35 -8.22 -24.02
CA SER A 23 2.36 -9.24 -25.06
C SER A 23 1.39 -10.34 -24.65
N SER A 24 0.22 -10.37 -25.28
CA SER A 24 -0.63 -11.56 -25.35
C SER A 24 -1.01 -11.76 -26.81
N LYS A 25 -0.42 -12.80 -27.41
CA LYS A 25 -0.77 -13.26 -28.76
C LYS A 25 -2.21 -13.77 -28.78
N ALA A 26 -2.93 -13.39 -29.82
CA ALA A 26 -4.17 -14.03 -30.26
C ALA A 26 -3.87 -15.33 -31.01
N SER A 27 -4.77 -16.31 -30.89
CA SER A 27 -5.08 -17.26 -31.96
C SER A 27 -6.50 -17.76 -31.73
N GLU A 28 -7.34 -17.54 -32.73
CA GLU A 28 -8.75 -17.90 -32.83
C GLU A 28 -8.89 -19.34 -33.36
N ASN A 29 -9.94 -20.07 -32.92
CA ASN A 29 -10.98 -20.61 -33.82
C ASN A 29 -11.97 -21.57 -33.09
N SER A 30 -13.23 -21.13 -33.07
CA SER A 30 -14.49 -21.78 -33.50
C SER A 30 -14.85 -23.24 -33.14
N ASP A 31 -15.99 -23.32 -32.41
CA ASP A 31 -17.22 -24.11 -32.61
C ASP A 31 -17.19 -25.65 -32.72
N SER A 32 -17.97 -26.30 -31.83
CA SER A 32 -19.02 -27.25 -32.21
C SER A 32 -19.77 -27.79 -30.99
N SER A 33 -21.09 -27.78 -31.13
CA SER A 33 -22.09 -28.39 -30.26
C SER A 33 -22.10 -29.92 -30.37
N SER A 34 -22.46 -30.61 -29.29
CA SER A 34 -23.42 -31.73 -29.34
C SER A 34 -23.70 -32.28 -27.94
N ALA A 35 -24.98 -32.58 -27.75
CA ALA A 35 -25.58 -33.24 -26.61
C ALA A 35 -24.97 -34.64 -26.36
N PHE A 36 -25.07 -35.15 -25.13
CA PHE A 36 -25.96 -36.28 -24.79
C PHE A 36 -25.79 -36.72 -23.32
N SER A 37 -26.95 -36.86 -22.69
CA SER A 37 -27.38 -37.86 -21.70
C SER A 37 -26.61 -38.12 -20.40
N SER A 38 -27.37 -37.84 -19.34
CA SER A 38 -27.44 -38.55 -18.07
C SER A 38 -27.15 -40.05 -18.16
N VAL A 39 -26.32 -40.55 -17.23
CA VAL A 39 -26.56 -41.83 -16.54
C VAL A 39 -26.10 -41.72 -15.09
N SER A 40 -27.08 -41.84 -14.20
CA SER A 40 -26.93 -42.19 -12.80
C SER A 40 -26.59 -43.68 -12.69
N SER A 41 -25.70 -44.07 -11.77
CA SER A 41 -25.80 -45.40 -11.14
C SER A 41 -24.82 -45.59 -9.98
N VAL A 42 -25.43 -45.97 -8.85
CA VAL A 42 -25.03 -46.98 -7.85
C VAL A 42 -23.82 -46.73 -6.93
N TRP A 43 -24.16 -46.30 -5.72
CA TRP A 43 -23.53 -46.76 -4.48
C TRP A 43 -23.89 -48.23 -4.25
N SER A 44 -22.90 -49.09 -4.01
CA SER A 44 -23.00 -50.26 -3.12
C SER A 44 -21.63 -50.92 -2.86
N SER A 45 -21.24 -50.88 -1.59
CA SER A 45 -20.67 -51.93 -0.74
C SER A 45 -19.81 -53.09 -1.29
N SER A 46 -18.62 -53.18 -0.68
CA SER A 46 -18.05 -54.35 0.05
C SER A 46 -16.91 -55.19 -0.54
N SER A 47 -15.90 -55.32 0.32
CA SER A 47 -14.93 -56.41 0.54
C SER A 47 -13.99 -56.88 -0.58
N SER A 48 -12.70 -56.59 -0.42
CA SER A 48 -11.66 -57.62 -0.24
C SER A 48 -10.26 -56.98 -0.07
N SER A 49 -9.60 -57.26 1.05
CA SER A 49 -8.12 -57.18 1.19
C SER A 49 -7.48 -58.33 0.38
N PRO A 50 -6.17 -58.39 0.04
CA PRO A 50 -5.02 -57.67 0.62
C PRO A 50 -3.91 -57.23 -0.38
N LYS A 51 -2.99 -56.34 0.04
CA LYS A 51 -1.50 -56.49 -0.03
C LYS A 51 -0.75 -55.15 0.00
N LYS A 52 0.00 -54.99 1.10
CA LYS A 52 1.34 -54.37 1.24
C LYS A 52 1.71 -53.22 0.30
N ARG A 53 1.61 -51.98 0.78
CA ARG A 53 2.68 -50.97 0.64
C ARG A 53 2.76 -50.12 1.91
N LYS A 54 3.79 -50.37 2.73
CA LYS A 54 4.18 -49.49 3.85
C LYS A 54 4.62 -48.15 3.27
N HIS A 55 3.73 -47.16 3.20
CA HIS A 55 4.15 -45.76 3.06
C HIS A 55 4.18 -45.11 4.43
N LYS A 56 5.40 -45.00 4.95
CA LYS A 56 5.80 -44.30 6.17
C LYS A 56 5.42 -42.82 5.97
N TYR A 57 4.25 -42.40 6.44
CA TYR A 57 3.90 -40.98 6.50
C TYR A 57 4.86 -40.31 7.49
N LYS A 58 5.90 -39.67 6.96
CA LYS A 58 6.74 -38.77 7.74
C LYS A 58 5.85 -37.64 8.24
N LYS A 59 5.54 -37.68 9.53
CA LYS A 59 4.94 -36.61 10.33
C LYS A 59 5.77 -35.34 10.07
N LYS A 60 5.30 -34.47 9.18
CA LYS A 60 5.96 -33.19 8.94
C LYS A 60 5.84 -32.39 10.22
N HIS A 61 6.97 -32.17 10.88
CA HIS A 61 7.10 -31.28 12.02
C HIS A 61 6.48 -29.93 11.66
N SER A 62 5.36 -29.60 12.31
CA SER A 62 4.76 -28.27 12.23
C SER A 62 5.80 -27.30 12.74
N ARG A 63 6.32 -26.45 11.85
CA ARG A 63 7.21 -25.35 12.22
C ARG A 63 6.53 -24.56 13.34
N ALA A 64 7.15 -24.57 14.52
CA ALA A 64 6.73 -23.82 15.68
C ALA A 64 6.37 -22.39 15.27
N LYS A 65 5.11 -22.01 15.45
CA LYS A 65 4.66 -20.62 15.27
C LYS A 65 5.36 -19.79 16.34
N LYS A 66 6.30 -18.93 15.93
CA LYS A 66 6.92 -17.90 16.79
C LYS A 66 5.83 -17.11 17.55
N PRO A 67 6.11 -16.65 18.79
CA PRO A 67 5.08 -16.27 19.74
C PRO A 67 4.26 -15.07 19.24
N LYS A 68 2.95 -15.31 19.14
CA LYS A 68 1.88 -14.40 18.70
C LYS A 68 1.75 -13.10 19.53
N LYS A 69 2.59 -12.90 20.55
CA LYS A 69 2.47 -11.83 21.56
C LYS A 69 2.99 -10.49 21.06
N GLU A 70 4.04 -10.48 20.25
CA GLU A 70 4.60 -9.25 19.66
C GLU A 70 3.75 -8.74 18.48
N GLN A 71 3.21 -9.64 17.67
CA GLN A 71 2.28 -9.28 16.59
C GLN A 71 0.96 -8.68 17.09
N LYS A 72 0.50 -9.01 18.31
CA LYS A 72 -0.72 -8.43 18.88
C LYS A 72 -0.57 -6.93 19.16
N LYS A 73 0.62 -6.47 19.58
CA LYS A 73 0.89 -5.03 19.79
C LYS A 73 0.91 -4.26 18.47
N LEU A 74 1.48 -4.86 17.41
CA LEU A 74 1.57 -4.24 16.08
C LEU A 74 0.20 -4.08 15.39
N ARG A 75 -0.76 -4.96 15.71
CA ARG A 75 -2.13 -4.91 15.16
C ARG A 75 -3.11 -4.08 15.99
N GLN A 76 -2.64 -3.38 17.04
CA GLN A 76 -3.53 -2.52 17.82
C GLN A 76 -4.11 -1.41 16.95
N ARG A 77 -5.42 -1.24 17.04
CA ARG A 77 -6.16 -0.18 16.34
C ARG A 77 -5.60 1.16 16.80
N VAL A 78 -5.27 2.02 15.84
CA VAL A 78 -4.95 3.43 16.10
C VAL A 78 -6.15 4.04 16.81
N GLN A 79 -5.95 4.51 18.05
CA GLN A 79 -6.99 5.20 18.80
C GLN A 79 -6.70 6.70 18.92
N THR A 80 -5.43 7.10 18.83
CA THR A 80 -5.04 8.51 18.98
C THR A 80 -4.29 9.05 17.75
N PRO A 81 -4.36 10.37 17.49
CA PRO A 81 -3.52 11.01 16.48
C PRO A 81 -2.03 10.80 16.73
N ASN A 82 -1.61 10.79 18.00
CA ASN A 82 -0.23 10.53 18.40
C ASN A 82 0.25 9.13 17.98
N ASP A 83 -0.60 8.10 18.10
CA ASP A 83 -0.27 6.75 17.63
C ASP A 83 0.00 6.71 16.12
N ILE A 84 -0.70 7.54 15.34
CA ILE A 84 -0.45 7.67 13.89
C ILE A 84 0.94 8.25 13.68
N VAL A 85 1.23 9.38 14.31
CA VAL A 85 2.50 10.09 14.13
C VAL A 85 3.67 9.19 14.54
N GLN A 86 3.56 8.47 15.66
CA GLN A 86 4.60 7.55 16.12
C GLN A 86 4.80 6.40 15.12
N ARG A 87 3.71 5.81 14.60
CA ARG A 87 3.80 4.75 13.59
C ARG A 87 4.37 5.26 12.28
N TYR A 88 3.95 6.44 11.82
CA TYR A 88 4.45 7.06 10.60
C TYR A 88 5.96 7.31 10.69
N LYS A 89 6.45 7.88 11.80
CA LYS A 89 7.89 8.05 12.06
C LYS A 89 8.65 6.73 12.09
N SER A 90 8.07 5.68 12.68
CA SER A 90 8.68 4.34 12.71
C SER A 90 8.73 3.68 11.33
N LEU A 91 7.71 3.94 10.52
CA LEU A 91 7.60 3.47 9.15
C LEU A 91 8.65 4.16 8.27
N LEU A 92 8.85 5.47 8.39
CA LEU A 92 9.92 6.21 7.71
C LEU A 92 11.31 5.60 7.97
N LYS A 93 11.62 5.27 9.24
CA LYS A 93 12.90 4.62 9.60
C LYS A 93 13.08 3.22 9.01
N THR A 94 11.97 2.56 8.70
CA THR A 94 11.96 1.18 8.23
C THR A 94 11.91 1.10 6.71
N PHE A 95 11.26 2.08 6.06
CA PHE A 95 11.10 2.18 4.62
C PHE A 95 12.38 1.92 3.81
N PRO A 96 13.53 2.57 4.10
CA PRO A 96 14.76 2.34 3.33
C PRO A 96 15.34 0.92 3.50
N LYS A 97 14.90 0.18 4.52
CA LYS A 97 15.36 -1.19 4.81
C LYS A 97 14.50 -2.25 4.12
N MET A 98 13.39 -1.87 3.50
CA MET A 98 12.40 -2.80 2.95
C MET A 98 12.38 -2.73 1.43
N LYS A 99 12.25 -3.88 0.78
CA LYS A 99 12.20 -3.98 -0.68
C LYS A 99 10.95 -3.34 -1.30
N THR A 100 9.83 -3.31 -0.57
CA THR A 100 8.56 -2.74 -1.04
C THR A 100 7.82 -2.01 0.08
N MET A 101 7.01 -1.02 -0.31
CA MET A 101 6.14 -0.26 0.60
C MET A 101 5.22 -1.17 1.41
N THR A 102 4.55 -2.12 0.75
CA THR A 102 3.63 -3.05 1.39
C THR A 102 4.32 -3.89 2.47
N LYS A 103 5.58 -4.30 2.24
CA LYS A 103 6.35 -5.03 3.26
C LYS A 103 6.69 -4.15 4.46
N ALA A 104 6.99 -2.86 4.25
CA ALA A 104 7.19 -1.92 5.34
C ALA A 104 5.92 -1.73 6.17
N PHE A 105 4.76 -1.61 5.53
CA PHE A 105 3.47 -1.46 6.20
C PHE A 105 3.10 -2.71 7.02
N GLN A 106 3.25 -3.90 6.42
CA GLN A 106 2.98 -5.18 7.08
C GLN A 106 3.83 -5.40 8.33
N LYS A 107 5.10 -4.95 8.32
CA LYS A 107 5.98 -5.06 9.49
C LYS A 107 5.46 -4.24 10.69
N HIS A 108 4.78 -3.13 10.43
CA HIS A 108 4.14 -2.28 11.44
C HIS A 108 2.66 -2.62 11.65
N GLY A 109 2.14 -3.69 11.04
CA GLY A 109 0.75 -4.12 11.16
C GLY A 109 -0.26 -3.17 10.51
N LEU A 110 0.18 -2.31 9.60
CA LEU A 110 -0.66 -1.33 8.91
C LEU A 110 -1.13 -1.86 7.57
N ASP A 111 -2.39 -1.58 7.24
CA ASP A 111 -2.94 -1.79 5.91
C ASP A 111 -2.69 -0.58 5.00
N ARG A 112 -2.60 -0.80 3.69
CA ARG A 112 -2.39 0.27 2.71
C ARG A 112 -3.42 1.38 2.85
N ASN A 113 -4.70 1.05 2.99
CA ASN A 113 -5.77 2.04 3.09
C ASN A 113 -5.61 2.87 4.35
N THR A 114 -5.28 2.24 5.49
CA THR A 114 -5.01 2.96 6.73
C THR A 114 -3.84 3.92 6.57
N VAL A 115 -2.73 3.49 5.95
CA VAL A 115 -1.59 4.39 5.75
C VAL A 115 -1.98 5.55 4.84
N VAL A 116 -2.71 5.30 3.75
CA VAL A 116 -3.15 6.37 2.82
C VAL A 116 -4.09 7.36 3.52
N SER A 117 -5.10 6.89 4.24
CA SER A 117 -6.09 7.76 4.90
C SER A 117 -5.51 8.56 6.08
N THR A 118 -4.44 8.06 6.70
CA THR A 118 -3.80 8.70 7.85
C THR A 118 -2.48 9.40 7.49
N SER A 119 -2.06 9.36 6.22
CA SER A 119 -0.76 9.90 5.82
C SER A 119 -0.70 11.41 6.01
N SER A 120 -1.81 12.12 5.81
CA SER A 120 -1.92 13.57 6.01
C SER A 120 -1.51 14.00 7.42
N VAL A 121 -1.92 13.23 8.44
CA VAL A 121 -1.56 13.47 9.85
C VAL A 121 -0.06 13.38 10.05
N GLY A 122 0.58 12.32 9.52
CA GLY A 122 2.01 12.10 9.65
C GLY A 122 2.84 13.09 8.82
N GLU A 123 2.41 13.39 7.60
CA GLU A 123 3.02 14.35 6.69
C GLU A 123 3.02 15.75 7.32
N LEU A 124 1.87 16.21 7.82
CA LEU A 124 1.75 17.52 8.46
C LEU A 124 2.58 17.59 9.74
N ALA A 125 2.52 16.57 10.60
CA ALA A 125 3.28 16.52 11.84
C ALA A 125 4.81 16.54 11.63
N VAL A 126 5.30 16.07 10.48
CA VAL A 126 6.74 16.05 10.14
C VAL A 126 7.16 17.30 9.38
N ALA A 127 6.34 17.79 8.43
CA ALA A 127 6.69 18.94 7.60
C ALA A 127 6.47 20.28 8.32
N VAL A 128 5.37 20.39 9.07
CA VAL A 128 4.91 21.63 9.71
C VAL A 128 4.30 21.30 11.08
N PRO A 129 5.14 20.99 12.08
CA PRO A 129 4.66 20.59 13.40
C PRO A 129 3.81 21.67 14.09
N ASN A 130 4.04 22.95 13.79
CA ASN A 130 3.28 24.06 14.40
C ASN A 130 1.79 23.99 14.05
N VAL A 131 1.48 23.89 12.75
CA VAL A 131 0.09 23.75 12.26
C VAL A 131 -0.55 22.46 12.79
N TYR A 132 0.23 21.37 12.88
CA TYR A 132 -0.25 20.13 13.46
C TYR A 132 -0.68 20.28 14.93
N GLN A 133 0.11 20.99 15.75
CA GLN A 133 -0.22 21.21 17.17
C GLN A 133 -1.44 22.11 17.34
N GLU A 134 -1.61 23.10 16.48
CA GLU A 134 -2.80 23.95 16.46
C GLU A 134 -4.06 23.14 16.16
N LEU A 135 -4.05 22.33 15.10
CA LEU A 135 -5.16 21.42 14.77
C LEU A 135 -5.42 20.42 15.90
N LEU A 136 -4.38 19.91 16.54
CA LEU A 136 -4.51 18.97 17.65
C LEU A 136 -5.16 19.62 18.88
N SER A 137 -4.87 20.90 19.13
CA SER A 137 -5.44 21.68 20.25
C SER A 137 -6.90 22.05 19.99
N ASN A 138 -7.25 22.31 18.74
CA ASN A 138 -8.62 22.61 18.31
C ASN A 138 -9.50 21.35 18.16
N ARG A 139 -8.93 20.16 18.38
CA ARG A 139 -9.65 18.90 18.22
C ARG A 139 -10.73 18.74 19.28
N SER A 140 -11.95 18.42 18.84
CA SER A 140 -13.05 18.12 19.75
C SER A 140 -12.85 16.79 20.49
N SER A 141 -13.20 16.78 21.78
CA SER A 141 -13.16 15.56 22.60
C SER A 141 -14.13 14.53 22.03
N GLY A 142 -13.60 13.37 21.58
CA GLY A 142 -14.39 12.30 20.96
C GLY A 142 -14.37 12.26 19.43
N GLU A 143 -13.71 13.21 18.76
CA GLU A 143 -13.61 13.19 17.29
C GLU A 143 -12.93 11.92 16.78
N MET A 144 -13.50 11.27 15.76
CA MET A 144 -12.85 10.12 15.14
C MET A 144 -11.50 10.53 14.51
N VAL A 145 -10.47 9.72 14.72
CA VAL A 145 -9.11 9.96 14.19
C VAL A 145 -9.09 10.19 12.67
N LEU A 146 -9.98 9.52 11.93
CA LEU A 146 -10.11 9.70 10.49
C LEU A 146 -10.68 11.08 10.11
N ALA A 147 -11.57 11.66 10.91
CA ALA A 147 -12.08 13.01 10.69
C ALA A 147 -10.95 14.04 10.89
N PHE A 148 -10.16 13.87 11.95
CA PHE A 148 -8.95 14.67 12.17
C PHE A 148 -7.95 14.55 11.00
N ALA A 149 -7.79 13.35 10.43
CA ALA A 149 -6.94 13.16 9.26
C ALA A 149 -7.44 13.93 8.02
N LYS A 150 -8.76 14.05 7.84
CA LYS A 150 -9.37 14.88 6.78
C LYS A 150 -9.14 16.37 7.04
N GLN A 151 -9.22 16.83 8.29
CA GLN A 151 -8.88 18.22 8.63
C GLN A 151 -7.41 18.53 8.33
N CYS A 152 -6.50 17.63 8.69
CA CYS A 152 -5.08 17.75 8.34
C CYS A 152 -4.88 17.78 6.81
N GLU A 153 -5.65 16.99 6.06
CA GLU A 153 -5.65 17.01 4.60
C GLU A 153 -6.12 18.36 4.04
N ALA A 154 -7.21 18.91 4.57
CA ALA A 154 -7.72 20.22 4.18
C ALA A 154 -6.70 21.33 4.48
N ALA A 155 -6.02 21.28 5.64
CA ALA A 155 -4.96 22.22 5.98
C ALA A 155 -3.76 22.16 5.03
N ILE A 156 -3.38 20.96 4.57
CA ILE A 156 -2.33 20.81 3.54
C ILE A 156 -2.80 21.35 2.19
N GLN A 157 -4.07 21.14 1.82
CA GLN A 157 -4.62 21.61 0.54
C GLN A 157 -4.87 23.12 0.52
N GLY A 158 -5.15 23.73 1.67
CA GLY A 158 -5.41 25.16 1.80
C GLY A 158 -4.16 26.05 1.78
N SER A 159 -2.95 25.46 1.87
CA SER A 159 -1.69 26.21 1.80
C SER A 159 -0.73 25.55 0.82
N ASP A 160 -0.49 26.23 -0.30
CA ASP A 160 0.47 25.78 -1.31
C ASP A 160 1.89 25.68 -0.76
N GLU A 161 2.26 26.51 0.22
CA GLU A 161 3.55 26.44 0.90
C GLU A 161 3.74 25.10 1.63
N VAL A 162 2.73 24.69 2.40
CA VAL A 162 2.74 23.41 3.13
C VAL A 162 2.77 22.24 2.15
N LYS A 163 1.97 22.32 1.08
CA LYS A 163 1.92 21.30 0.03
C LYS A 163 3.27 21.13 -0.68
N ASN A 164 3.86 22.22 -1.15
CA ASN A 164 5.15 22.22 -1.85
C ASN A 164 6.26 21.70 -0.94
N LYS A 165 6.23 22.05 0.35
CA LYS A 165 7.18 21.52 1.34
C LYS A 165 7.04 20.01 1.51
N ILE A 166 5.81 19.50 1.64
CA ILE A 166 5.55 18.06 1.75
C ILE A 166 6.00 17.33 0.48
N GLU A 167 5.71 17.87 -0.71
CA GLU A 167 6.16 17.29 -1.99
C GLU A 167 7.68 17.25 -2.10
N SER A 168 8.36 18.34 -1.71
CA SER A 168 9.82 18.40 -1.64
C SER A 168 10.39 17.36 -0.66
N MET A 169 9.76 17.20 0.50
CA MET A 169 10.17 16.19 1.49
C MET A 169 9.90 14.74 1.04
N LYS A 170 8.88 14.52 0.20
CA LYS A 170 8.63 13.22 -0.45
C LYS A 170 9.71 12.93 -1.50
N ALA A 171 10.12 13.93 -2.27
CA ALA A 171 11.16 13.80 -3.29
C ALA A 171 12.54 13.51 -2.67
N THR A 172 12.88 14.16 -1.55
CA THR A 172 14.14 13.91 -0.81
C THR A 172 14.15 12.57 -0.05
N GLY A 173 13.01 11.87 0.03
CA GLY A 173 12.89 10.61 0.78
C GLY A 173 12.71 10.78 2.29
N THR A 174 12.49 12.01 2.76
CA THR A 174 12.19 12.31 4.17
C THR A 174 10.75 11.95 4.55
N LEU A 175 9.84 11.95 3.58
CA LEU A 175 8.45 11.49 3.71
C LEU A 175 8.16 10.28 2.83
N LEU A 176 7.09 9.56 3.15
CA LEU A 176 6.67 8.41 2.36
C LEU A 176 6.13 8.85 0.99
N PRO A 177 6.59 8.24 -0.12
CA PRO A 177 6.03 8.50 -1.45
C PRO A 177 4.66 7.83 -1.59
N ILE A 178 3.65 8.40 -0.95
CA ILE A 178 2.26 7.95 -1.01
C ILE A 178 1.47 9.03 -1.74
N ARG A 179 0.94 8.65 -2.91
CA ARG A 179 -0.04 9.44 -3.64
C ARG A 179 -1.42 9.10 -3.11
N ARG A 180 -2.11 10.11 -2.58
CA ARG A 180 -3.55 10.02 -2.31
C ARG A 180 -4.24 10.01 -3.68
N GLY A 181 -4.99 8.95 -3.98
CA GLY A 181 -5.85 8.95 -5.16
C GLY A 181 -6.86 10.08 -5.00
N LYS A 182 -7.04 10.90 -6.03
CA LYS A 182 -8.17 11.84 -6.06
C LYS A 182 -9.42 10.98 -6.00
N SER A 183 -10.30 11.24 -5.02
CA SER A 183 -11.67 10.72 -5.12
C SER A 183 -12.22 11.36 -6.41
N VAL A 184 -12.49 10.51 -7.40
CA VAL A 184 -13.31 10.89 -8.56
C VAL A 184 -14.70 11.23 -8.05
#